data_AF-A0A0F9DZR6-F1
#
_entry.id   AF-A0A0F9DZR6-F1
#
_cell.length_a   1.000
_cell.length_b   1.000
_cell.length_c   1.000
_cell.angle_alpha   90.00
_cell.angle_beta   90.00
_cell.angle_gamma   90.00
#
_symmetry.space_group_name_H-M   'P 1'
#
loop_
_entity.id
_entity.type
_entity.pdbx_description
1 polymer ?
#
loop_
_entity_poly.entity_id
_entity_poly.type
_entity_poly.pdbx_seq_one_letter_code
_entity_poly.pdbx_strand_id
1 'polypeptide(L)'
;MITRFHGIDKHKKYSTISVLNRKGEEIDFKQKCYDLKEYIDNLGPEDAVVIESSTGAFSCADRVESRGALCSVLDPRKFKIIRDSWNKTDKQDSRNMVKALWVHIVTGEFGIPTVYKPDVVIRDLRKLFSQHQLLNRQIRMLKNSIQAIVFDNGLNLSNKEKNTLLSAKYGKEVLKKLELPRASEMCIDGSLELLWRMAVEKERIKREILLAGESLKEAVKLLITIKGITPLTALAFLADIGDINRFKKQKQMNAYLGLVPACKESGGKSKTGHINRESRKLTRTILTQSIYHVSNSSPILRKFYEDLVARRGAGRARIALIRKICGVMRSMLLTGECYRWMDDKLFVKKLKSYEKILANIKMERKIA
;
A
#
# COMPACT_ATOMS: atom_id res chain seq x y z
N MET A 1 -28.57 -12.59 -18.30
CA MET A 1 -27.84 -13.85 -18.03
C MET A 1 -26.58 -13.88 -18.89
N ILE A 2 -25.37 -13.82 -18.32
CA ILE A 2 -24.10 -13.69 -19.09
C ILE A 2 -24.05 -14.60 -20.34
N THR A 3 -23.88 -14.01 -21.51
CA THR A 3 -23.86 -14.67 -22.82
C THR A 3 -22.50 -14.61 -23.51
N ARG A 4 -21.71 -13.55 -23.26
CA ARG A 4 -20.38 -13.35 -23.86
C ARG A 4 -19.30 -13.20 -22.78
N PHE A 5 -18.13 -13.74 -23.07
CA PHE A 5 -16.97 -13.74 -22.19
C PHE A 5 -15.79 -13.10 -22.91
N HIS A 6 -15.11 -12.16 -22.28
CA HIS A 6 -14.05 -11.35 -22.90
C HIS A 6 -12.76 -11.47 -22.10
N GLY A 7 -11.69 -11.97 -22.74
CA GLY A 7 -10.34 -11.96 -22.18
C GLY A 7 -9.55 -10.84 -22.81
N ILE A 8 -9.15 -9.85 -22.00
CA ILE A 8 -8.43 -8.67 -22.46
C ILE A 8 -7.02 -8.69 -21.87
N ASP A 9 -6.04 -8.92 -22.73
CA ASP A 9 -4.63 -8.71 -22.43
C ASP A 9 -4.24 -7.28 -22.82
N LYS A 10 -3.79 -6.49 -21.84
CA LYS A 10 -3.71 -5.03 -21.97
C LYS A 10 -2.26 -4.57 -22.02
N HIS A 11 -1.86 -3.99 -23.16
CA HIS A 11 -0.55 -3.36 -23.34
C HIS A 11 -0.68 -1.83 -23.49
N LYS A 12 0.47 -1.14 -23.47
CA LYS A 12 0.50 0.33 -23.58
C LYS A 12 0.07 0.87 -24.94
N LYS A 13 0.29 0.11 -26.03
CA LYS A 13 0.04 0.53 -27.41
C LYS A 13 -1.25 -0.03 -28.00
N TYR A 14 -1.55 -1.29 -27.68
CA TYR A 14 -2.76 -1.99 -28.13
C TYR A 14 -3.15 -3.02 -27.07
N SER A 15 -4.35 -3.56 -27.15
CA SER A 15 -4.80 -4.70 -26.34
C SER A 15 -5.17 -5.86 -27.24
N THR A 16 -4.99 -7.08 -26.76
CA THR A 16 -5.43 -8.30 -27.45
C THR A 16 -6.67 -8.83 -26.76
N ILE A 17 -7.70 -9.15 -27.54
CA ILE A 17 -9.02 -9.48 -27.02
C ILE A 17 -9.52 -10.79 -27.64
N SER A 18 -9.93 -11.72 -26.80
CA SER A 18 -10.60 -12.96 -27.19
C SER A 18 -12.01 -12.99 -26.62
N VAL A 19 -13.00 -13.37 -27.43
CA VAL A 19 -14.41 -13.42 -27.04
C VAL A 19 -14.96 -14.84 -27.21
N LEU A 20 -15.52 -15.40 -26.15
CA LEU A 20 -16.25 -16.67 -26.19
C LEU A 20 -17.76 -16.44 -26.04
N ASN A 21 -18.56 -17.28 -26.69
CA ASN A 21 -19.98 -17.42 -26.36
C ASN A 21 -20.20 -18.31 -25.13
N ARG A 22 -21.45 -18.46 -24.70
CA ARG A 22 -21.81 -19.32 -23.56
C ARG A 22 -21.50 -20.81 -23.77
N LYS A 23 -21.42 -21.29 -25.02
CA LYS A 23 -21.00 -22.67 -25.35
C LYS A 23 -19.49 -22.89 -25.24
N GLY A 24 -18.70 -21.82 -25.05
CA GLY A 24 -17.23 -21.88 -24.98
C GLY A 24 -16.54 -21.77 -26.34
N GLU A 25 -17.27 -21.45 -27.40
CA GLU A 25 -16.74 -21.27 -28.76
C GLU A 25 -16.23 -19.83 -28.93
N GLU A 26 -15.07 -19.66 -29.58
CA GLU A 26 -14.52 -18.33 -29.87
C GLU A 26 -15.32 -17.68 -31.00
N ILE A 27 -16.01 -16.58 -30.70
CA ILE A 27 -16.90 -15.85 -31.62
C ILE A 27 -16.29 -14.57 -32.17
N ASP A 28 -15.27 -14.02 -31.51
CA ASP A 28 -14.51 -12.87 -32.00
C ASP A 28 -13.08 -12.90 -31.43
N PHE A 29 -12.12 -12.42 -32.21
CA PHE A 29 -10.73 -12.27 -31.81
C PHE A 29 -10.12 -11.01 -32.42
N LYS A 30 -9.69 -10.08 -31.57
CA LYS A 30 -9.01 -8.85 -31.96
C LYS A 30 -7.55 -8.94 -31.55
N GLN A 31 -6.67 -9.18 -32.52
CA GLN A 31 -5.22 -9.24 -32.25
C GLN A 31 -4.67 -7.89 -31.75
N LYS A 32 -5.12 -6.78 -32.34
CA LYS A 32 -4.73 -5.41 -31.99
C LYS A 32 -5.95 -4.52 -31.88
N CYS A 33 -6.33 -4.19 -30.66
CA CYS A 33 -7.32 -3.16 -30.33
C CYS A 33 -6.60 -1.91 -29.83
N TYR A 34 -6.62 -0.83 -30.63
CA TYR A 34 -5.98 0.44 -30.26
C TYR A 34 -6.86 1.28 -29.34
N ASP A 35 -8.17 1.32 -29.60
CA ASP A 35 -9.14 2.00 -28.75
C ASP A 35 -9.87 1.03 -27.82
N LEU A 36 -9.21 0.71 -26.70
CA LEU A 36 -9.82 -0.12 -25.67
C LEU A 36 -11.04 0.57 -25.01
N LYS A 37 -11.11 1.92 -25.01
CA LYS A 37 -12.23 2.63 -24.39
C LYS A 37 -13.49 2.44 -25.21
N GLU A 38 -13.41 2.65 -26.52
CA GLU A 38 -14.50 2.41 -27.45
C GLU A 38 -14.96 0.94 -27.38
N TYR A 39 -14.03 -0.01 -27.31
CA TYR A 39 -14.38 -1.42 -27.14
C TYR A 39 -15.20 -1.68 -25.86
N ILE A 40 -14.75 -1.15 -24.72
CA ILE A 40 -15.44 -1.29 -23.44
C ILE A 40 -16.81 -0.60 -23.47
N ASP A 41 -16.93 0.51 -24.19
CA ASP A 41 -18.18 1.27 -24.26
C ASP A 41 -19.31 0.52 -24.95
N ASN A 42 -18.98 -0.49 -25.76
CA ASN A 42 -19.92 -1.39 -26.44
C ASN A 42 -20.27 -2.65 -25.61
N LEU A 43 -19.75 -2.78 -24.39
CA LEU A 43 -20.13 -3.86 -23.48
C LEU A 43 -21.46 -3.55 -22.79
N GLY A 44 -22.11 -4.59 -22.27
CA GLY A 44 -23.38 -4.50 -21.55
C GLY A 44 -23.53 -5.56 -20.45
N PRO A 45 -24.72 -5.61 -19.81
CA PRO A 45 -25.00 -6.52 -18.69
C PRO A 45 -24.86 -8.01 -18.98
N GLU A 46 -24.84 -8.38 -20.27
CA GLU A 46 -24.69 -9.77 -20.71
C GLU A 46 -23.23 -10.21 -20.90
N ASP A 47 -22.28 -9.34 -20.57
CA ASP A 47 -20.86 -9.57 -20.77
C ASP A 47 -20.12 -9.81 -19.45
N ALA A 48 -19.20 -10.77 -19.47
CA ALA A 48 -18.21 -10.96 -18.42
C ALA A 48 -16.80 -10.76 -18.98
N VAL A 49 -16.00 -9.97 -18.28
CA VAL A 49 -14.65 -9.56 -18.71
C VAL A 49 -13.62 -10.01 -17.70
N VAL A 50 -12.49 -10.53 -18.18
CA VAL A 50 -11.29 -10.77 -17.39
C VAL A 50 -10.11 -9.97 -17.95
N ILE A 51 -9.43 -9.26 -17.06
CA ILE A 51 -8.23 -8.47 -17.36
C ILE A 51 -7.09 -8.85 -16.41
N GLU A 52 -5.85 -8.77 -16.88
CA GLU A 52 -4.69 -9.01 -16.03
C GLU A 52 -4.45 -7.81 -15.08
N SER A 53 -4.03 -8.10 -13.84
CA SER A 53 -3.58 -7.05 -12.93
C SER A 53 -2.34 -6.34 -13.48
N SER A 54 -2.54 -5.11 -13.93
CA SER A 54 -1.51 -4.24 -14.50
C SER A 54 -1.77 -2.77 -14.14
N THR A 55 -0.86 -1.88 -14.54
CA THR A 55 -1.05 -0.43 -14.34
C THR A 55 -2.35 0.03 -14.98
N GLY A 56 -3.29 0.55 -14.20
CA GLY A 56 -4.60 1.02 -14.68
C GLY A 56 -5.66 -0.07 -14.84
N ALA A 57 -5.40 -1.33 -14.43
CA ALA A 57 -6.40 -2.40 -14.51
C ALA A 57 -7.68 -2.08 -13.72
N PHE A 58 -7.57 -1.52 -12.51
CA PHE A 58 -8.77 -1.17 -11.72
C PHE A 58 -9.62 -0.07 -12.36
N SER A 59 -9.01 0.89 -13.06
CA SER A 59 -9.76 1.93 -13.79
C SER A 59 -10.47 1.35 -15.02
N CYS A 60 -9.83 0.38 -15.69
CA CYS A 60 -10.46 -0.40 -16.76
C CYS A 60 -11.67 -1.18 -16.21
N ALA A 61 -11.49 -1.87 -15.08
CA ALA A 61 -12.56 -2.60 -14.42
C ALA A 61 -13.72 -1.70 -14.00
N ASP A 62 -13.47 -0.49 -13.48
CA ASP A 62 -14.54 0.48 -13.19
C ASP A 62 -15.34 0.83 -14.44
N ARG A 63 -14.66 1.04 -15.58
CA ARG A 63 -15.35 1.39 -16.84
C ARG A 63 -16.19 0.22 -17.36
N VAL A 64 -15.67 -1.00 -17.31
CA VAL A 64 -16.42 -2.22 -17.64
C VAL A 64 -17.66 -2.34 -16.76
N GLU A 65 -17.50 -2.23 -15.43
CA GLU A 65 -18.62 -2.33 -14.49
C GLU A 65 -19.64 -1.20 -14.67
N SER A 66 -19.20 0.00 -15.06
CA SER A 66 -20.12 1.13 -15.35
C SER A 66 -21.04 0.88 -16.54
N ARG A 67 -20.72 -0.10 -17.39
CA ARG A 67 -21.56 -0.58 -18.51
C ARG A 67 -22.49 -1.72 -18.10
N GLY A 68 -22.49 -2.12 -16.83
CA GLY A 68 -23.26 -3.25 -16.30
C GLY A 68 -22.60 -4.61 -16.48
N ALA A 69 -21.45 -4.68 -17.17
CA ALA A 69 -20.70 -5.92 -17.39
C ALA A 69 -19.98 -6.38 -16.12
N LEU A 70 -19.88 -7.70 -15.93
CA LEU A 70 -19.11 -8.28 -14.83
C LEU A 70 -17.60 -8.17 -15.13
N CYS A 71 -16.78 -7.70 -14.20
CA CYS A 71 -15.33 -7.62 -14.38
C CYS A 71 -14.55 -8.39 -13.31
N SER A 72 -13.58 -9.19 -13.76
CA SER A 72 -12.62 -9.90 -12.91
C SER A 72 -11.19 -9.47 -13.23
N VAL A 73 -10.46 -9.03 -12.21
CA VAL A 73 -9.03 -8.70 -12.34
C VAL A 73 -8.20 -9.90 -11.89
N LEU A 74 -7.47 -10.51 -12.81
CA LEU A 74 -6.71 -11.73 -12.60
C LEU A 74 -5.32 -11.45 -12.01
N ASP A 75 -4.88 -12.29 -11.06
CA ASP A 75 -3.53 -12.30 -10.49
C ASP A 75 -2.61 -13.20 -11.36
N PRO A 76 -1.75 -12.62 -12.21
CA PRO A 76 -0.93 -13.39 -13.15
C PRO A 76 0.08 -14.28 -12.43
N ARG A 77 0.47 -13.97 -11.19
CA ARG A 77 1.46 -14.75 -10.44
C ARG A 77 0.88 -16.06 -9.91
N LYS A 78 -0.44 -16.09 -9.69
CA LYS A 78 -1.17 -17.26 -9.19
C LYS A 78 -1.83 -18.05 -10.30
N PHE A 79 -1.98 -17.46 -11.48
CA PHE A 79 -2.54 -18.14 -12.64
C PHE A 79 -1.49 -19.01 -13.33
N LYS A 80 -1.33 -20.24 -12.81
CA LYS A 80 -0.30 -21.20 -13.26
C LYS A 80 -0.33 -21.49 -14.75
N ILE A 81 -1.51 -21.48 -15.38
CA ILE A 81 -1.68 -21.73 -16.81
C ILE A 81 -0.88 -20.74 -17.66
N ILE A 82 -0.84 -19.45 -17.27
CA ILE A 82 0.00 -18.44 -17.95
C ILE A 82 1.42 -18.47 -17.43
N ARG A 83 1.61 -18.58 -16.10
CA ARG A 83 2.93 -18.50 -15.47
C ARG A 83 3.89 -19.61 -15.92
N ASP A 84 3.39 -20.82 -16.09
CA ASP A 84 4.20 -22.01 -16.38
C ASP A 84 4.16 -22.38 -17.88
N SER A 85 3.62 -21.50 -18.74
CA SER A 85 3.55 -21.71 -20.20
C SER A 85 4.89 -21.47 -20.89
N TRP A 86 5.33 -22.42 -21.70
CA TRP A 86 6.55 -22.31 -22.52
C TRP A 86 6.37 -21.39 -23.74
N ASN A 87 5.16 -21.32 -24.30
CA ASN A 87 4.82 -20.52 -25.48
C ASN A 87 3.94 -19.32 -25.09
N LYS A 88 4.52 -18.38 -24.36
CA LYS A 88 3.81 -17.18 -23.90
C LYS A 88 3.68 -16.16 -25.05
N THR A 89 2.44 -15.91 -25.48
CA THR A 89 2.09 -14.90 -26.49
C THR A 89 0.82 -14.17 -26.06
N ASP A 90 0.69 -12.88 -26.40
CA ASP A 90 -0.49 -12.07 -26.04
C ASP A 90 -1.82 -12.73 -26.47
N LYS A 91 -1.81 -13.40 -27.63
CA LYS A 91 -2.93 -14.18 -28.16
C LYS A 91 -3.30 -15.37 -27.27
N GLN A 92 -2.30 -16.11 -26.81
CA GLN A 92 -2.55 -17.28 -25.97
C GLN A 92 -2.96 -16.85 -24.56
N ASP A 93 -2.40 -15.75 -24.07
CA ASP A 93 -2.72 -15.20 -22.75
C ASP A 93 -4.19 -14.73 -22.70
N SER A 94 -4.66 -13.95 -23.68
CA SER A 94 -6.08 -13.53 -23.77
C SER A 94 -7.04 -14.72 -23.83
N ARG A 95 -6.69 -15.74 -24.63
CA ARG A 95 -7.48 -16.99 -24.78
C ARG A 95 -7.52 -17.81 -23.50
N ASN A 96 -6.38 -17.97 -22.83
CA ASN A 96 -6.30 -18.72 -21.57
C ASN A 96 -7.12 -18.03 -20.48
N MET A 97 -7.05 -16.69 -20.40
CA MET A 97 -7.83 -15.92 -19.44
C MET A 97 -9.33 -16.06 -19.69
N VAL A 98 -9.80 -15.84 -20.93
CA VAL A 98 -11.25 -15.91 -21.23
C VAL A 98 -11.81 -17.31 -21.00
N LYS A 99 -11.06 -18.36 -21.36
CA LYS A 99 -11.46 -19.74 -21.08
C LYS A 99 -11.61 -20.00 -19.59
N ALA A 100 -10.66 -19.53 -18.78
CA ALA A 100 -10.74 -19.69 -17.33
C ALA A 100 -11.94 -18.93 -16.72
N LEU A 101 -12.25 -17.72 -17.22
CA LEU A 101 -13.44 -16.99 -16.81
C LEU A 101 -14.73 -17.72 -17.20
N TRP A 102 -14.79 -18.23 -18.43
CA TRP A 102 -15.94 -18.98 -18.93
C TRP A 102 -16.20 -20.24 -18.10
N VAL A 103 -15.18 -21.08 -17.87
CA VAL A 103 -15.29 -22.27 -16.99
C VAL A 103 -15.83 -21.85 -15.62
N HIS A 104 -15.22 -20.85 -14.99
CA HIS A 104 -15.60 -20.40 -13.66
C HIS A 104 -17.08 -19.98 -13.56
N ILE A 105 -17.60 -19.24 -14.54
CA ILE A 105 -18.97 -18.71 -14.52
C ILE A 105 -20.00 -19.73 -14.97
N VAL A 106 -19.68 -20.55 -15.99
CA VAL A 106 -20.65 -21.47 -16.61
C VAL A 106 -20.73 -22.79 -15.86
N THR A 107 -19.60 -23.37 -15.45
CA THR A 107 -19.59 -24.67 -14.75
C THR A 107 -19.56 -24.51 -13.24
N GLY A 108 -19.14 -23.36 -12.73
CA GLY A 108 -18.90 -23.16 -11.28
C GLY A 108 -17.65 -23.88 -10.77
N GLU A 109 -16.93 -24.59 -11.65
CA GLU A 109 -15.71 -25.30 -11.32
C GLU A 109 -14.50 -24.37 -11.44
N PHE A 110 -13.45 -24.65 -10.65
CA PHE A 110 -12.17 -23.94 -10.65
C PHE A 110 -12.30 -22.41 -10.41
N GLY A 111 -11.84 -21.94 -9.25
CA GLY A 111 -11.76 -20.50 -8.98
C GLY A 111 -10.69 -19.83 -9.85
N ILE A 112 -11.03 -18.72 -10.50
CA ILE A 112 -10.01 -17.83 -11.09
C ILE A 112 -9.29 -17.05 -9.98
N PRO A 113 -7.95 -16.98 -9.99
CA PRO A 113 -7.22 -16.24 -8.96
C PRO A 113 -7.38 -14.74 -9.21
N THR A 114 -8.34 -14.11 -8.53
CA THR A 114 -8.59 -12.67 -8.69
C THR A 114 -7.85 -11.82 -7.66
N VAL A 115 -7.51 -10.61 -8.07
CA VAL A 115 -7.01 -9.55 -7.20
C VAL A 115 -8.21 -8.81 -6.63
N TYR A 116 -8.18 -8.56 -5.32
CA TYR A 116 -9.15 -7.67 -4.71
C TYR A 116 -9.02 -6.25 -5.26
N LYS A 117 -10.12 -5.80 -5.86
CA LYS A 117 -10.36 -4.42 -6.29
C LYS A 117 -10.87 -3.62 -5.09
N PRO A 118 -10.06 -2.70 -4.52
CA PRO A 118 -10.54 -1.81 -3.47
C PRO A 118 -11.45 -0.73 -4.04
N ASP A 119 -12.29 -0.17 -3.18
CA ASP A 119 -13.06 1.04 -3.51
C ASP A 119 -12.14 2.23 -3.88
N VAL A 120 -12.76 3.29 -4.39
CA VAL A 120 -12.07 4.50 -4.85
C VAL A 120 -11.26 5.15 -3.72
N VAL A 121 -11.84 5.26 -2.52
CA VAL A 121 -11.21 5.90 -1.35
C VAL A 121 -9.91 5.18 -0.98
N ILE A 122 -9.96 3.85 -0.85
CA ILE A 122 -8.80 3.02 -0.52
C ILE A 122 -7.75 3.06 -1.64
N ARG A 123 -8.17 3.08 -2.91
CA ARG A 123 -7.24 3.22 -4.04
C ARG A 123 -6.52 4.56 -4.01
N ASP A 124 -7.20 5.65 -3.71
CA ASP A 124 -6.60 6.98 -3.65
C ASP A 124 -5.66 7.12 -2.45
N LEU A 125 -6.05 6.60 -1.28
CA LEU A 125 -5.14 6.50 -0.13
C LEU A 125 -3.88 5.72 -0.50
N ARG A 126 -3.99 4.58 -1.19
CA ARG A 126 -2.83 3.79 -1.64
C ARG A 126 -1.92 4.58 -2.57
N LYS A 127 -2.46 5.39 -3.49
CA LYS A 127 -1.66 6.25 -4.38
C LYS A 127 -0.92 7.32 -3.58
N LEU A 128 -1.63 8.05 -2.71
CA LEU A 128 -1.06 9.11 -1.88
C LEU A 128 0.03 8.56 -0.92
N PHE A 129 -0.19 7.41 -0.29
CA PHE A 129 0.82 6.77 0.55
C PHE A 129 2.03 6.31 -0.26
N SER A 130 1.85 5.84 -1.50
CA SER A 130 2.97 5.47 -2.37
C SER A 130 3.84 6.70 -2.68
N GLN A 131 3.21 7.84 -2.97
CA GLN A 131 3.92 9.11 -3.18
C GLN A 131 4.62 9.59 -1.91
N HIS A 132 3.93 9.54 -0.75
CA HIS A 132 4.53 9.87 0.53
C HIS A 132 5.76 8.99 0.85
N GLN A 133 5.72 7.70 0.51
CA GLN A 133 6.87 6.79 0.67
C GLN A 133 8.01 7.10 -0.30
N LEU A 134 7.71 7.50 -1.54
CA LEU A 134 8.71 7.94 -2.51
C LEU A 134 9.47 9.17 -1.99
N LEU A 135 8.74 10.21 -1.58
CA LEU A 135 9.32 11.43 -1.00
C LEU A 135 10.16 11.12 0.24
N ASN A 136 9.69 10.25 1.13
CA ASN A 136 10.50 9.81 2.28
C ASN A 136 11.81 9.13 1.87
N ARG A 137 11.80 8.33 0.81
CA ARG A 137 13.00 7.67 0.30
C ARG A 137 13.96 8.70 -0.29
N GLN A 138 13.48 9.64 -1.10
CA GLN A 138 14.29 10.69 -1.68
C GLN A 138 14.92 11.60 -0.61
N ILE A 139 14.14 12.03 0.38
CA ILE A 139 14.67 12.78 1.54
C ILE A 139 15.79 11.99 2.24
N ARG A 140 15.61 10.68 2.47
CA ARG A 140 16.65 9.85 3.07
C ARG A 140 17.90 9.77 2.19
N MET A 141 17.75 9.59 0.89
CA MET A 141 18.88 9.55 -0.05
C MET A 141 19.66 10.86 -0.02
N LEU A 142 18.99 12.01 -0.03
CA LEU A 142 19.62 13.33 0.07
C LEU A 142 20.34 13.51 1.41
N LYS A 143 19.71 13.13 2.53
CA LYS A 143 20.36 13.17 3.86
C LYS A 143 21.65 12.34 3.90
N ASN A 144 21.60 11.13 3.36
CA ASN A 144 22.74 10.24 3.33
C ASN A 144 23.84 10.78 2.40
N SER A 145 23.46 11.36 1.25
CA SER A 145 24.40 11.99 0.32
C SER A 145 25.10 13.19 0.96
N ILE A 146 24.37 14.09 1.63
CA ILE A 146 24.94 15.21 2.38
C ILE A 146 25.92 14.70 3.44
N GLN A 147 25.51 13.69 4.23
CA GLN A 147 26.37 13.11 5.26
C GLN A 147 27.62 12.45 4.69
N ALA A 148 27.52 11.81 3.52
CA ALA A 148 28.65 11.20 2.84
C ALA A 148 29.65 12.26 2.36
N ILE A 149 29.18 13.36 1.75
CA ILE A 149 30.06 14.45 1.31
C ILE A 149 30.75 15.12 2.51
N VAL A 150 30.02 15.38 3.59
CA VAL A 150 30.60 15.94 4.82
C VAL A 150 31.71 15.01 5.37
N PHE A 151 31.46 13.71 5.40
CA PHE A 151 32.45 12.73 5.86
C PHE A 151 33.66 12.59 4.92
N ASP A 152 33.45 12.65 3.61
CA ASP A 152 34.50 12.62 2.58
C ASP A 152 35.50 13.78 2.73
N ASN A 153 35.04 14.91 3.27
CA ASN A 153 35.88 16.08 3.58
C ASN A 153 36.46 16.02 5.01
N GLY A 154 36.48 14.85 5.66
CA GLY A 154 37.08 14.64 6.98
C GLY A 154 36.28 15.21 8.16
N LEU A 155 35.06 15.70 7.94
CA LEU A 155 34.25 16.34 8.98
C LEU A 155 33.33 15.32 9.67
N ASN A 156 33.44 15.23 11.01
CA ASN A 156 32.60 14.36 11.84
C ASN A 156 31.62 15.18 12.68
N LEU A 157 30.49 15.54 12.08
CA LEU A 157 29.44 16.29 12.77
C LEU A 157 28.75 15.46 13.86
N SER A 158 28.51 16.08 15.01
CA SER A 158 27.64 15.54 16.06
C SER A 158 26.20 15.38 15.55
N ASN A 159 25.38 14.59 16.25
CA ASN A 159 23.96 14.43 15.90
C ASN A 159 23.21 15.77 15.92
N LYS A 160 23.59 16.70 16.80
CA LYS A 160 22.99 18.03 16.88
C LYS A 160 23.32 18.82 15.61
N GLU A 161 24.59 18.89 15.23
CA GLU A 161 25.04 19.60 14.03
C GLU A 161 24.46 19.01 12.74
N LYS A 162 24.41 17.68 12.63
CA LYS A 162 23.74 16.99 11.51
C LYS A 162 22.29 17.43 11.37
N ASN A 163 21.55 17.49 12.48
CA ASN A 163 20.15 17.92 12.45
C ASN A 163 20.00 19.41 12.11
N THR A 164 20.90 20.27 12.60
CA THR A 164 20.90 21.69 12.29
C THR A 164 21.25 21.95 10.82
N LEU A 165 22.24 21.26 10.27
CA LEU A 165 22.62 21.35 8.84
C LEU A 165 21.44 20.98 7.92
N LEU A 166 20.68 19.95 8.28
CA LEU A 166 19.53 19.49 7.51
C LEU A 166 18.28 20.40 7.67
N SER A 167 18.32 21.38 8.58
CA SER A 167 17.20 22.28 8.85
C SER A 167 17.05 23.33 7.78
N ALA A 168 15.82 23.58 7.32
CA ALA A 168 15.52 24.68 6.39
C ALA A 168 15.85 26.06 6.97
N LYS A 169 15.81 26.20 8.30
CA LYS A 169 16.04 27.49 8.97
C LYS A 169 17.51 27.83 9.15
N TYR A 170 18.35 26.82 9.44
CA TYR A 170 19.73 27.03 9.89
C TYR A 170 20.77 26.34 9.00
N GLY A 171 20.34 25.54 8.01
CA GLY A 171 21.25 24.69 7.24
C GLY A 171 22.30 25.46 6.45
N LYS A 172 21.91 26.58 5.81
CA LYS A 172 22.86 27.44 5.08
C LYS A 172 23.91 28.07 6.00
N GLU A 173 23.51 28.47 7.21
CA GLU A 173 24.43 29.08 8.18
C GLU A 173 25.45 28.06 8.69
N VAL A 174 25.02 26.83 8.95
CA VAL A 174 25.92 25.74 9.32
C VAL A 174 26.85 25.40 8.17
N LEU A 175 26.33 25.29 6.94
CA LEU A 175 27.12 24.97 5.75
C LEU A 175 28.27 25.97 5.54
N LYS A 176 28.00 27.28 5.69
CA LYS A 176 29.02 28.34 5.56
C LYS A 176 30.15 28.26 6.59
N LYS A 177 29.91 27.61 7.74
CA LYS A 177 30.92 27.42 8.79
C LYS A 177 31.77 26.17 8.58
N LEU A 178 31.38 25.30 7.64
CA LEU A 178 32.17 24.12 7.31
C LEU A 178 33.27 24.52 6.33
N GLU A 179 34.51 24.21 6.68
CA GLU A 179 35.65 24.36 5.78
C GLU A 179 35.57 23.29 4.69
N LEU A 180 35.00 23.65 3.54
CA LEU A 180 34.73 22.74 2.43
C LEU A 180 35.29 23.29 1.11
N PRO A 181 35.83 22.44 0.23
CA PRO A 181 36.07 22.79 -1.16
C PRO A 181 34.78 23.27 -1.83
N ARG A 182 34.90 24.21 -2.77
CA ARG A 182 33.76 24.83 -3.46
C ARG A 182 32.80 23.81 -4.07
N ALA A 183 33.33 22.73 -4.66
CA ALA A 183 32.51 21.67 -5.24
C ALA A 183 31.65 20.94 -4.19
N SER A 184 32.24 20.56 -3.05
CA SER A 184 31.54 19.91 -1.93
C SER A 184 30.45 20.80 -1.34
N GLU A 185 30.76 22.09 -1.15
CA GLU A 185 29.80 23.11 -0.70
C GLU A 185 28.60 23.19 -1.65
N MET A 186 28.84 23.33 -2.96
CA MET A 186 27.77 23.40 -3.97
C MET A 186 26.90 22.14 -4.01
N CYS A 187 27.50 20.95 -3.90
CA CYS A 187 26.76 19.69 -3.89
C CYS A 187 25.88 19.55 -2.65
N ILE A 188 26.38 19.92 -1.46
CA ILE A 188 25.59 19.92 -0.23
C ILE A 188 24.47 20.96 -0.33
N ASP A 189 24.78 22.16 -0.81
CA ASP A 189 23.81 23.25 -0.93
C ASP A 189 22.62 22.88 -1.82
N GLY A 190 22.88 22.36 -3.03
CA GLY A 190 21.84 21.87 -3.93
C GLY A 190 21.04 20.70 -3.35
N SER A 191 21.70 19.80 -2.61
CA SER A 191 21.02 18.69 -1.94
C SER A 191 20.09 19.15 -0.82
N LEU A 192 20.48 20.20 -0.08
CA LEU A 192 19.66 20.83 0.95
C LEU A 192 18.41 21.49 0.36
N GLU A 193 18.57 22.27 -0.71
CA GLU A 193 17.46 22.88 -1.45
C GLU A 193 16.40 21.83 -1.87
N LEU A 194 16.84 20.74 -2.51
CA LEU A 194 15.97 19.66 -2.93
C LEU A 194 15.31 18.96 -1.72
N LEU A 195 16.08 18.74 -0.64
CA LEU A 195 15.58 18.10 0.57
C LEU A 195 14.44 18.92 1.19
N TRP A 196 14.59 20.24 1.29
CA TRP A 196 13.57 21.11 1.87
C TRP A 196 12.32 21.17 1.01
N ARG A 197 12.46 21.28 -0.32
CA ARG A 197 11.32 21.21 -1.25
C ARG A 197 10.55 19.90 -1.11
N MET A 198 11.26 18.77 -1.05
CA MET A 198 10.65 17.46 -0.83
C MET A 198 9.99 17.33 0.54
N ALA A 199 10.55 17.96 1.58
CA ALA A 199 9.96 17.97 2.92
C ALA A 199 8.63 18.72 2.96
N VAL A 200 8.54 19.87 2.28
CA VAL A 200 7.29 20.64 2.12
C VAL A 200 6.25 19.81 1.36
N GLU A 201 6.63 19.25 0.21
CA GLU A 201 5.70 18.43 -0.60
C GLU A 201 5.24 17.18 0.15
N LYS A 202 6.12 16.55 0.94
CA LYS A 202 5.74 15.42 1.79
C LYS A 202 4.67 15.81 2.81
N GLU A 203 4.76 16.99 3.42
CA GLU A 203 3.74 17.46 4.37
C GLU A 203 2.42 17.79 3.64
N ARG A 204 2.48 18.35 2.43
CA ARG A 204 1.31 18.52 1.57
C ARG A 204 0.62 17.19 1.27
N ILE A 205 1.36 16.18 0.81
CA ILE A 205 0.80 14.84 0.56
C ILE A 205 0.23 14.22 1.83
N LYS A 206 0.85 14.45 2.99
CA LYS A 206 0.30 13.99 4.28
C LYS A 206 -1.05 14.64 4.59
N ARG A 207 -1.23 15.95 4.33
CA ARG A 207 -2.52 16.64 4.47
C ARG A 207 -3.56 16.03 3.52
N GLU A 208 -3.19 15.78 2.28
CA GLU A 208 -4.05 15.10 1.29
C GLU A 208 -4.48 13.70 1.73
N ILE A 209 -3.58 12.91 2.34
CA ILE A 209 -3.92 11.59 2.90
C ILE A 209 -5.00 11.72 3.98
N LEU A 210 -4.86 12.70 4.89
CA LEU A 210 -5.81 12.91 5.97
C LEU A 210 -7.20 13.28 5.43
N LEU A 211 -7.24 14.14 4.41
CA LEU A 211 -8.49 14.55 3.76
C LEU A 211 -9.13 13.40 2.98
N ALA A 212 -8.37 12.69 2.15
CA ALA A 212 -8.87 11.54 1.39
C ALA A 212 -9.42 10.42 2.30
N GLY A 213 -8.92 10.34 3.53
CA GLY A 213 -9.38 9.41 4.55
C GLY A 213 -10.57 9.87 5.38
N GLU A 214 -11.17 11.03 5.08
CA GLU A 214 -12.24 11.60 5.91
C GLU A 214 -13.47 10.67 6.04
N SER A 215 -13.86 9.99 4.96
CA SER A 215 -14.96 9.02 5.01
C SER A 215 -14.68 7.84 5.94
N LEU A 216 -13.42 7.62 6.32
CA LEU A 216 -12.99 6.59 7.26
C LEU A 216 -12.80 7.14 8.70
N LYS A 217 -13.27 8.36 8.99
CA LYS A 217 -13.06 9.05 10.28
C LYS A 217 -13.45 8.24 11.51
N GLU A 218 -14.53 7.45 11.45
CA GLU A 218 -14.98 6.66 12.60
C GLU A 218 -14.03 5.47 12.86
N ALA A 219 -13.58 4.80 11.80
CA ALA A 219 -12.52 3.79 11.92
C ALA A 219 -11.20 4.41 12.43
N VAL A 220 -10.85 5.62 11.97
CA VAL A 220 -9.67 6.35 12.46
C VAL A 220 -9.82 6.68 13.95
N LYS A 221 -10.96 7.21 14.39
CA LYS A 221 -11.25 7.54 15.80
C LYS A 221 -11.07 6.31 16.69
N LEU A 222 -11.61 5.16 16.29
CA LEU A 222 -11.41 3.90 17.02
C LEU A 222 -9.93 3.54 17.12
N LEU A 223 -9.20 3.57 16.01
CA LEU A 223 -7.81 3.10 15.99
C LEU A 223 -6.82 4.03 16.73
N ILE A 224 -7.07 5.35 16.78
CA ILE A 224 -6.17 6.30 17.46
C ILE A 224 -6.28 6.25 19.00
N THR A 225 -7.27 5.53 19.55
CA THR A 225 -7.35 5.19 20.98
C THR A 225 -6.12 4.40 21.46
N ILE A 226 -5.46 3.67 20.55
CA ILE A 226 -4.20 2.98 20.81
C ILE A 226 -3.06 4.00 20.89
N LYS A 227 -2.33 4.01 22.01
CA LYS A 227 -1.08 4.79 22.13
C LYS A 227 -0.06 4.38 21.06
N GLY A 228 0.54 5.37 20.40
CA GLY A 228 1.46 5.15 19.27
C GLY A 228 0.78 5.04 17.90
N ILE A 229 -0.55 4.99 17.83
CA ILE A 229 -1.29 5.08 16.57
C ILE A 229 -1.75 6.53 16.36
N THR A 230 -1.37 7.10 15.22
CA THR A 230 -1.77 8.44 14.76
C THR A 230 -2.81 8.30 13.64
N PRO A 231 -3.56 9.37 13.28
CA PRO A 231 -4.47 9.32 12.13
C PRO A 231 -3.79 8.82 10.84
N LEU A 232 -2.56 9.25 10.58
CA LEU A 232 -1.77 8.78 9.44
C LEU A 232 -1.46 7.28 9.53
N THR A 233 -1.13 6.76 10.72
CA THR A 233 -0.88 5.33 10.94
C THR A 233 -2.15 4.50 10.80
N ALA A 234 -3.28 5.00 11.31
CA ALA A 234 -4.58 4.35 11.16
C ALA A 234 -4.99 4.27 9.69
N LEU A 235 -4.90 5.37 8.94
CA LEU A 235 -5.18 5.40 7.50
C LEU A 235 -4.23 4.52 6.70
N ALA A 236 -2.97 4.40 7.10
CA ALA A 236 -2.03 3.47 6.46
C ALA A 236 -2.46 2.01 6.60
N PHE A 237 -2.94 1.64 7.79
CA PHE A 237 -3.51 0.31 8.03
C PHE A 237 -4.75 0.08 7.19
N LEU A 238 -5.73 0.99 7.26
CA LEU A 238 -6.98 0.92 6.50
C LEU A 238 -6.73 0.86 4.99
N ALA A 239 -5.80 1.67 4.47
CA ALA A 239 -5.41 1.66 3.06
C ALA A 239 -4.82 0.31 2.63
N ASP A 240 -4.03 -0.36 3.47
CA ASP A 240 -3.53 -1.69 3.13
C ASP A 240 -4.67 -2.71 3.13
N ILE A 241 -5.48 -2.80 4.18
CA ILE A 241 -6.46 -3.87 4.33
C ILE A 241 -7.70 -3.71 3.41
N GLY A 242 -8.13 -2.48 3.14
CA GLY A 242 -9.43 -2.20 2.54
C GLY A 242 -10.58 -2.57 3.48
N ASP A 243 -11.60 -3.24 2.94
CA ASP A 243 -12.63 -3.85 3.78
C ASP A 243 -12.01 -4.86 4.76
N ILE A 244 -12.39 -4.80 6.04
CA ILE A 244 -11.90 -5.72 7.07
C ILE A 244 -12.59 -7.08 6.99
N ASN A 245 -13.85 -7.12 6.52
CA ASN A 245 -14.70 -8.31 6.53
C ASN A 245 -14.29 -9.36 5.49
N ARG A 246 -13.60 -8.96 4.42
CA ARG A 246 -13.02 -9.88 3.44
C ARG A 246 -12.04 -10.91 4.04
N PHE A 247 -11.49 -10.66 5.23
CA PHE A 247 -10.57 -11.59 5.89
C PHE A 247 -11.33 -12.46 6.88
N LYS A 248 -11.59 -13.73 6.52
CA LYS A 248 -12.26 -14.69 7.41
C LYS A 248 -11.50 -14.91 8.72
N LYS A 249 -10.16 -14.96 8.65
CA LYS A 249 -9.29 -15.20 9.81
C LYS A 249 -8.20 -14.12 9.93
N GLN A 250 -7.86 -13.74 11.17
CA GLN A 250 -6.76 -12.80 11.44
C GLN A 250 -5.43 -13.24 10.79
N LYS A 251 -5.15 -14.55 10.73
CA LYS A 251 -3.95 -15.10 10.07
C LYS A 251 -3.88 -14.73 8.58
N GLN A 252 -5.02 -14.66 7.87
CA GLN A 252 -5.08 -14.27 6.46
C GLN A 252 -4.72 -12.78 6.29
N MET A 253 -5.25 -11.91 7.14
CA MET A 253 -4.90 -10.48 7.14
C MET A 253 -3.40 -10.28 7.45
N ASN A 254 -2.87 -10.97 8.46
CA ASN A 254 -1.45 -10.89 8.78
C ASN A 254 -0.55 -11.38 7.63
N ALA A 255 -0.98 -12.40 6.88
CA ALA A 255 -0.28 -12.84 5.67
C ALA A 255 -0.32 -11.77 4.57
N TYR A 256 -1.48 -11.14 4.36
CA TYR A 256 -1.66 -10.06 3.40
C TYR A 256 -0.78 -8.84 3.71
N LEU A 257 -0.61 -8.50 4.99
CA LEU A 257 0.25 -7.42 5.48
C LEU A 257 1.76 -7.80 5.55
N GLY A 258 2.11 -9.04 5.20
CA GLY A 258 3.49 -9.52 5.27
C GLY A 258 4.02 -9.52 6.71
N LEU A 259 3.22 -10.00 7.66
CA LEU A 259 3.55 -10.13 9.08
C LEU A 259 3.76 -11.59 9.51
N VAL A 260 3.76 -12.50 8.56
CA VAL A 260 4.01 -13.94 8.77
C VAL A 260 5.21 -14.38 7.92
N PRO A 261 6.03 -15.32 8.43
CA PRO A 261 7.04 -15.97 7.61
C PRO A 261 6.39 -16.82 6.52
N ALA A 262 7.08 -17.00 5.40
CA ALA A 262 6.72 -18.03 4.43
C ALA A 262 6.90 -19.41 5.07
N CYS A 263 5.94 -20.32 4.89
CA CYS A 263 6.07 -21.71 5.30
C CYS A 263 6.09 -22.60 4.05
N LYS A 264 7.03 -23.54 3.99
CA LYS A 264 6.99 -24.66 3.05
C LYS A 264 6.89 -25.94 3.87
N GLU A 265 5.78 -26.65 3.68
CA GLU A 265 5.51 -27.95 4.27
C GLU A 265 5.39 -28.99 3.16
N SER A 266 6.23 -30.03 3.24
CA SER A 266 6.13 -31.19 2.35
C SER A 266 6.63 -32.44 3.08
N GLY A 267 5.92 -33.57 2.93
CA GLY A 267 6.34 -34.87 3.49
C GLY A 267 6.63 -34.85 4.99
N GLY A 268 5.79 -34.19 5.80
CA GLY A 268 5.96 -34.11 7.26
C GLY A 268 7.04 -33.15 7.77
N LYS A 269 7.79 -32.47 6.89
CA LYS A 269 8.81 -31.49 7.27
C LYS A 269 8.28 -30.07 7.06
N SER A 270 8.30 -29.26 8.12
CA SER A 270 7.95 -27.83 8.08
C SER A 270 9.22 -26.98 8.12
N LYS A 271 9.46 -26.18 7.08
CA LYS A 271 10.53 -25.16 7.07
C LYS A 271 9.92 -23.77 7.09
N THR A 272 10.17 -23.04 8.17
CA THR A 272 9.83 -21.63 8.30
C THR A 272 10.90 -20.76 7.65
N GLY A 273 10.54 -19.98 6.63
CA GLY A 273 11.42 -19.08 5.88
C GLY A 273 11.31 -17.61 6.31
N HIS A 274 11.81 -16.72 5.46
CA HIS A 274 11.69 -15.28 5.67
C HIS A 274 10.25 -14.77 5.47
N ILE A 275 10.00 -13.55 5.96
CA ILE A 275 8.72 -12.86 5.75
C ILE A 275 8.45 -12.69 4.24
N ASN A 276 7.22 -12.93 3.81
CA ASN A 276 6.81 -12.72 2.42
C ASN A 276 7.08 -11.25 2.00
N ARG A 277 7.90 -11.07 0.95
CA ARG A 277 8.30 -9.77 0.43
C ARG A 277 7.35 -9.22 -0.63
N GLU A 278 6.39 -10.01 -1.09
CA GLU A 278 5.40 -9.66 -2.12
C GLU A 278 4.16 -8.95 -1.54
N SER A 279 3.97 -9.03 -0.23
CA SER A 279 2.89 -8.38 0.51
C SER A 279 3.02 -6.85 0.53
N ARG A 280 1.91 -6.14 0.79
CA ARG A 280 1.94 -4.68 1.01
C ARG A 280 2.69 -4.38 2.31
N LYS A 281 3.67 -3.48 2.25
CA LYS A 281 4.63 -3.21 3.34
C LYS A 281 4.30 -1.95 4.13
N LEU A 282 3.31 -1.16 3.71
CA LEU A 282 3.05 0.18 4.24
C LEU A 282 2.78 0.15 5.75
N THR A 283 1.81 -0.64 6.18
CA THR A 283 1.45 -0.85 7.59
C THR A 283 2.67 -1.25 8.42
N ARG A 284 3.39 -2.29 7.99
CA ARG A 284 4.58 -2.81 8.68
C ARG A 284 5.67 -1.75 8.81
N THR A 285 5.86 -0.96 7.76
CA THR A 285 6.89 0.09 7.69
C THR A 285 6.57 1.23 8.64
N ILE A 286 5.31 1.71 8.65
CA ILE A 286 4.88 2.81 9.51
C ILE A 286 4.83 2.38 10.98
N LEU A 287 4.27 1.20 11.28
CA LEU A 287 4.20 0.70 12.66
C LEU A 287 5.58 0.39 13.27
N THR A 288 6.59 0.11 12.43
CA THR A 288 7.97 -0.01 12.90
C THR A 288 8.47 1.30 13.53
N GLN A 289 8.02 2.46 13.05
CA GLN A 289 8.43 3.76 13.58
C GLN A 289 7.76 4.09 14.92
N SER A 290 6.59 3.52 15.20
CA SER A 290 5.85 3.74 16.45
C SER A 290 6.01 2.63 17.48
N ILE A 291 6.95 1.70 17.27
CA ILE A 291 7.06 0.47 18.07
C ILE A 291 7.18 0.73 19.57
N TYR A 292 7.97 1.73 19.96
CA TYR A 292 8.18 2.10 21.36
C TYR A 292 6.89 2.59 22.04
N HIS A 293 6.07 3.36 21.31
CA HIS A 293 4.80 3.85 21.86
C HIS A 293 3.74 2.73 21.88
N VAL A 294 3.75 1.86 20.86
CA VAL A 294 2.83 0.72 20.77
C VAL A 294 3.14 -0.33 21.84
N SER A 295 4.42 -0.62 22.12
CA SER A 295 4.78 -1.54 23.21
C SER A 295 4.30 -1.00 24.56
N ASN A 296 4.44 0.31 24.78
CA ASN A 296 3.99 1.01 25.98
C ASN A 296 2.48 1.36 25.98
N SER A 297 1.68 0.80 25.06
CA SER A 297 0.24 1.04 25.03
C SER A 297 -0.54 0.20 26.04
N SER A 298 0.05 -0.89 26.55
CA SER A 298 -0.48 -1.61 27.71
C SER A 298 0.64 -2.37 28.43
N PRO A 299 0.48 -2.67 29.73
CA PRO A 299 1.43 -3.50 30.46
C PRO A 299 1.66 -4.86 29.80
N ILE A 300 0.61 -5.46 29.23
CA ILE A 300 0.67 -6.76 28.56
C ILE A 300 1.52 -6.70 27.28
N LEU A 301 1.35 -5.65 26.46
CA LEU A 301 2.15 -5.50 25.24
C LEU A 301 3.60 -5.16 25.54
N ARG A 302 3.85 -4.38 26.60
CA ARG A 302 5.19 -4.05 27.06
C ARG A 302 5.95 -5.31 27.48
N LYS A 303 5.39 -6.07 28.41
CA LYS A 303 5.96 -7.34 28.88
C LYS A 303 6.19 -8.31 27.72
N PHE A 304 5.20 -8.50 26.85
CA PHE A 304 5.32 -9.34 25.67
C PHE A 304 6.50 -8.93 24.76
N TYR A 305 6.70 -7.63 24.56
CA TYR A 305 7.78 -7.11 23.74
C TYR A 305 9.14 -7.34 24.40
N GLU A 306 9.29 -6.95 25.67
CA GLU A 306 10.52 -7.09 26.45
C GLU A 306 10.97 -8.56 26.56
N ASP A 307 10.04 -9.47 26.91
CA ASP A 307 10.30 -10.91 26.99
C ASP A 307 10.78 -11.51 25.65
N LEU A 308 10.28 -10.98 24.54
CA LEU A 308 10.62 -11.47 23.21
C LEU A 308 11.93 -10.84 22.68
N VAL A 309 12.22 -9.60 23.05
CA VAL A 309 13.51 -8.96 22.80
C VAL A 309 14.61 -9.77 23.47
N ALA A 310 14.44 -10.10 24.77
CA ALA A 310 15.41 -10.89 25.53
C ALA A 310 15.66 -12.28 24.91
N ARG A 311 14.60 -12.97 24.44
CA ARG A 311 14.72 -14.35 23.92
C ARG A 311 15.13 -14.46 22.45
N ARG A 312 14.76 -13.49 21.61
CA ARG A 312 14.81 -13.63 20.13
C ARG A 312 15.34 -12.39 19.40
N GLY A 313 15.72 -11.34 20.13
CA GLY A 313 16.25 -10.09 19.59
C GLY A 313 15.17 -9.11 19.10
N ALA A 314 15.55 -7.82 19.06
CA ALA A 314 14.64 -6.70 18.82
C ALA A 314 13.92 -6.75 17.46
N GLY A 315 14.58 -7.26 16.41
CA GLY A 315 14.00 -7.37 15.08
C GLY A 315 12.79 -8.32 15.04
N ARG A 316 12.92 -9.52 15.63
CA ARG A 316 11.84 -10.51 15.70
C ARG A 316 10.72 -10.03 16.63
N ALA A 317 11.08 -9.45 17.76
CA ALA A 317 10.13 -8.88 18.71
C ALA A 317 9.26 -7.78 18.08
N ARG A 318 9.87 -6.89 17.28
CA ARG A 318 9.17 -5.81 16.58
C ARG A 318 8.08 -6.35 15.67
N ILE A 319 8.40 -7.32 14.81
CA ILE A 319 7.42 -7.90 13.87
C ILE A 319 6.30 -8.63 14.62
N ALA A 320 6.64 -9.36 15.69
CA ALA A 320 5.65 -10.06 16.50
C ALA A 320 4.68 -9.09 17.21
N LEU A 321 5.19 -7.97 17.74
CA LEU A 321 4.36 -6.92 18.32
C LEU A 321 3.46 -6.26 17.26
N ILE A 322 3.99 -5.95 16.08
CA ILE A 322 3.18 -5.43 14.95
C ILE A 322 2.07 -6.42 14.58
N ARG A 323 2.38 -7.72 14.50
CA ARG A 323 1.38 -8.76 14.24
C ARG A 323 0.29 -8.81 15.32
N LYS A 324 0.66 -8.62 16.59
CA LYS A 324 -0.28 -8.60 17.71
C LYS A 324 -1.17 -7.37 17.66
N ILE A 325 -0.61 -6.18 17.45
CA ILE A 325 -1.40 -4.93 17.38
C ILE A 325 -2.31 -4.89 16.15
N CYS A 326 -1.89 -5.38 14.98
CA CYS A 326 -2.79 -5.50 13.83
C CYS A 326 -3.99 -6.42 14.15
N GLY A 327 -3.78 -7.47 14.95
CA GLY A 327 -4.86 -8.31 15.47
C GLY A 327 -5.87 -7.55 16.33
N VAL A 328 -5.36 -6.72 17.24
CA VAL A 328 -6.19 -5.85 18.09
C VAL A 328 -6.96 -4.85 17.23
N MET A 329 -6.29 -4.17 16.29
CA MET A 329 -6.92 -3.23 15.37
C MET A 329 -8.04 -3.89 14.55
N ARG A 330 -7.83 -5.13 14.06
CA ARG A 330 -8.88 -5.91 13.40
C ARG A 330 -10.06 -6.17 14.33
N SER A 331 -9.81 -6.57 15.57
CA SER A 331 -10.89 -6.82 16.54
C SER A 331 -11.72 -5.56 16.77
N MET A 332 -11.07 -4.42 17.02
CA MET A 332 -11.73 -3.14 17.24
C MET A 332 -12.59 -2.70 16.05
N LEU A 333 -12.11 -2.91 14.82
CA LEU A 333 -12.89 -2.60 13.62
C LEU A 333 -14.11 -3.52 13.43
N LEU A 334 -14.08 -4.74 13.96
CA LEU A 334 -15.20 -5.69 13.87
C LEU A 334 -16.21 -5.52 15.00
N THR A 335 -15.75 -5.18 16.21
CA THR A 335 -16.63 -5.02 17.38
C THR A 335 -17.11 -3.59 17.57
N GLY A 336 -16.43 -2.60 16.98
CA GLY A 336 -16.69 -1.17 17.23
C GLY A 336 -16.18 -0.70 18.60
N GLU A 337 -15.47 -1.54 19.35
CA GLU A 337 -15.01 -1.21 20.69
C GLU A 337 -13.67 -0.46 20.68
N CYS A 338 -13.55 0.52 21.58
CA CYS A 338 -12.31 1.23 21.83
C CYS A 338 -11.22 0.32 22.42
N TYR A 339 -9.96 0.74 22.30
CA TYR A 339 -8.85 0.00 22.90
C TYR A 339 -8.96 -0.02 24.42
N ARG A 340 -8.91 -1.22 25.02
CA ARG A 340 -9.10 -1.42 26.47
C ARG A 340 -8.18 -0.57 27.36
N TRP A 341 -6.96 -0.29 26.94
CA TRP A 341 -5.98 0.53 27.68
C TRP A 341 -5.85 1.93 27.07
N MET A 342 -6.96 2.51 26.61
CA MET A 342 -6.98 3.87 26.10
C MET A 342 -6.55 4.87 27.18
N ASP A 343 -5.77 5.87 26.77
CA ASP A 343 -5.46 7.06 27.55
C ASP A 343 -6.36 8.19 27.03
N ASP A 344 -7.40 8.56 27.79
CA ASP A 344 -8.39 9.55 27.39
C ASP A 344 -7.77 10.91 27.06
N LYS A 345 -6.80 11.37 27.86
CA LYS A 345 -6.14 12.66 27.65
C LYS A 345 -5.38 12.67 26.33
N LEU A 346 -4.64 11.59 26.07
CA LEU A 346 -3.91 11.43 24.81
C LEU A 346 -4.86 11.31 23.61
N PHE A 347 -5.94 10.54 23.76
CA PHE A 347 -6.95 10.36 22.72
C PHE A 347 -7.60 11.69 22.33
N VAL A 348 -8.13 12.45 23.29
CA VAL A 348 -8.76 13.75 23.06
C VAL A 348 -7.79 14.71 22.36
N LYS A 349 -6.52 14.74 22.78
CA LYS A 349 -5.49 15.56 22.13
C LYS A 349 -5.29 15.19 20.66
N LYS A 350 -5.18 13.89 20.35
CA LYS A 350 -5.02 13.41 18.95
C LYS A 350 -6.24 13.75 18.12
N LEU A 351 -7.45 13.55 18.67
CA LEU A 351 -8.70 13.80 17.97
C LEU A 351 -8.85 15.28 17.62
N LYS A 352 -8.69 16.18 18.60
CA LYS A 352 -8.73 17.64 18.36
C LYS A 352 -7.70 18.07 17.32
N SER A 353 -6.48 17.53 17.38
CA SER A 353 -5.45 17.82 16.37
C SER A 353 -5.86 17.36 14.98
N TYR A 354 -6.48 16.18 14.86
CA TYR A 354 -6.94 15.63 13.59
C TYR A 354 -8.06 16.47 12.99
N GLU A 355 -9.08 16.79 13.79
CA GLU A 355 -10.23 17.60 13.39
C GLU A 355 -9.79 19.02 12.99
N LYS A 356 -8.88 19.64 13.75
CA LYS A 356 -8.31 20.94 13.42
C LYS A 356 -7.58 20.92 12.07
N ILE A 357 -6.77 19.89 11.81
CA ILE A 357 -6.06 19.76 10.53
C ILE A 357 -7.06 19.64 9.38
N LEU A 358 -8.10 18.81 9.52
CA LEU A 358 -9.13 18.66 8.49
C LEU A 358 -9.90 19.96 8.25
N ALA A 359 -10.28 20.67 9.31
CA ALA A 359 -10.97 21.95 9.20
C ALA A 359 -10.11 22.99 8.44
N ASN A 360 -8.83 23.10 8.77
CA ASN A 360 -7.90 24.01 8.10
C ASN A 360 -7.76 23.67 6.60
N ILE A 361 -7.59 22.39 6.26
CA ILE A 361 -7.47 21.94 4.86
C ILE A 361 -8.72 22.33 4.07
N LYS A 362 -9.91 22.13 4.65
CA LYS A 362 -11.19 22.48 4.01
C LYS A 362 -11.37 23.97 3.83
N MET A 363 -10.94 24.77 4.81
CA MET A 363 -11.00 26.23 4.73
C MET A 363 -10.12 26.75 3.59
N GLU A 364 -8.87 26.28 3.49
CA GLU A 364 -7.95 26.65 2.42
C GLU A 364 -8.49 26.32 1.02
N ARG A 365 -9.16 25.16 0.86
CA ARG A 365 -9.77 24.76 -0.41
C ARG A 365 -11.05 25.50 -0.80
N LYS A 366 -11.69 26.19 0.15
CA LYS A 366 -12.85 27.04 -0.16
C LYS A 366 -12.44 28.43 -0.65
N ILE A 367 -11.22 28.84 -0.33
CA ILE A 367 -10.67 30.17 -0.66
C ILE A 367 -9.86 30.11 -1.97
N ALA A 368 -9.29 28.96 -2.31
CA ALA A 368 -8.63 28.66 -3.58
C ALA A 368 -9.63 28.20 -4.63
#